data_AF-A0A1S4E029-F1
#
_entry.id   AF-A0A1S4E029-F1
#
_cell.length_a   1.000
_cell.length_b   1.000
_cell.length_c   1.000
_cell.angle_alpha   90.00
_cell.angle_beta   90.00
_cell.angle_gamma   90.00
#
_symmetry.space_group_name_H-M   'P 1'
#
loop_
_entity.id
_entity.type
_entity.pdbx_description
1 polymer ?
#
loop_
_entity_poly.entity_id
_entity_poly.type
_entity_poly.pdbx_seq_one_letter_code
_entity_poly.pdbx_strand_id
1 'polypeptide(L)'
;MRPEFFDAHITQLGWQQIDNLRKHVHASGLSRKIDLVVTSPLLRTLQTAVGVFGGDGYTPGMDVLPLMIANAGNSARAAISSLNCPPIAAVELCREHLGVHPCDKRRNISDYQFLFPAVDFSLIESDEDVLWKADIRETKEELAARGLQFLNWLWTRKEKEIAVVTHSGFLFHTLTAFGNDCHPLVKKEICKHFANCELRSIVIVDRSMVGSDSSTTNYPGKVPSGLDIPSDAVDDNSVKEDKQPIDPEPKEHENIYLRLKKSVL
;
A
#
# COMPACT_ATOMS: atom_id res chain seq x y z
N MET A 1 -12.24 20.54 23.71
CA MET A 1 -11.24 19.85 22.87
C MET A 1 -9.98 19.67 23.72
N ARG A 2 -9.35 18.49 23.74
CA ARG A 2 -8.17 18.18 24.56
C ARG A 2 -6.92 18.25 23.68
N PRO A 3 -6.25 19.42 23.57
CA PRO A 3 -5.09 19.60 22.69
C PRO A 3 -3.92 18.69 23.04
N GLU A 4 -3.86 18.17 24.27
CA GLU A 4 -2.87 17.18 24.71
C GLU A 4 -2.92 15.87 23.92
N PHE A 5 -4.03 15.60 23.20
CA PHE A 5 -4.16 14.44 22.33
C PHE A 5 -3.83 14.73 20.86
N PHE A 6 -3.33 15.92 20.55
CA PHE A 6 -2.89 16.25 19.20
C PHE A 6 -1.88 15.21 18.69
N ASP A 7 -2.20 14.63 17.53
CA ASP A 7 -1.37 13.64 16.84
C ASP A 7 -0.72 12.63 17.80
N ALA A 8 -1.57 11.96 18.57
CA ALA A 8 -1.15 11.13 19.70
C ALA A 8 -0.12 10.06 19.27
N HIS A 9 0.95 9.93 20.06
CA HIS A 9 1.96 8.91 19.89
C HIS A 9 1.50 7.56 20.46
N ILE A 10 2.22 6.49 20.10
CA ILE A 10 2.01 5.15 20.64
C ILE A 10 2.35 5.11 22.14
N THR A 11 1.49 4.44 22.92
CA THR A 11 1.69 4.21 24.36
C THR A 11 2.68 3.08 24.61
N GLN A 12 3.13 2.90 25.86
CA GLN A 12 3.99 1.78 26.22
C GLN A 12 3.37 0.41 25.88
N LEU A 13 2.07 0.23 26.14
CA LEU A 13 1.35 -0.98 25.75
C LEU A 13 1.31 -1.15 24.23
N GLY A 14 1.08 -0.06 23.49
CA GLY A 14 1.09 -0.10 22.02
C GLY A 14 2.47 -0.51 21.46
N TRP A 15 3.57 -0.07 22.06
CA TRP A 15 4.90 -0.53 21.67
C TRP A 15 5.12 -2.03 21.96
N GLN A 16 4.58 -2.56 23.05
CA GLN A 16 4.59 -4.00 23.30
C GLN A 16 3.80 -4.79 22.24
N GLN A 17 2.66 -4.24 21.79
CA GLN A 17 1.87 -4.82 20.70
C GLN A 17 2.64 -4.80 19.37
N ILE A 18 3.31 -3.69 19.05
CA ILE A 18 4.20 -3.56 17.89
C ILE A 18 5.32 -4.60 17.94
N ASP A 19 5.98 -4.77 19.08
CA ASP A 19 7.08 -5.74 19.24
C ASP A 19 6.59 -7.18 19.03
N ASN A 20 5.39 -7.51 19.51
CA ASN A 20 4.77 -8.83 19.29
C ASN A 20 4.42 -9.05 17.81
N LEU A 21 3.84 -8.04 17.15
CA LEU A 21 3.54 -8.11 15.73
C LEU A 21 4.81 -8.24 14.88
N ARG A 22 5.87 -7.45 15.17
CA ARG A 22 7.18 -7.56 14.53
C ARG A 22 7.72 -8.99 14.61
N LYS A 23 7.73 -9.60 15.80
CA LYS A 23 8.18 -10.99 15.97
C LYS A 23 7.41 -11.95 15.06
N HIS A 24 6.09 -11.79 14.97
CA HIS A 24 5.26 -12.62 14.09
C HIS A 24 5.57 -12.40 12.60
N VAL A 25 5.68 -11.15 12.16
CA VAL A 25 6.00 -10.78 10.76
C VAL A 25 7.36 -11.35 10.33
N HIS A 26 8.37 -11.30 11.21
CA HIS A 26 9.68 -11.89 10.95
C HIS A 26 9.65 -13.42 10.97
N ALA A 27 9.03 -14.03 11.98
CA ALA A 27 8.99 -15.49 12.13
C ALA A 27 8.21 -16.18 11.00
N SER A 28 7.17 -15.53 10.47
CA SER A 28 6.39 -16.01 9.32
C SER A 28 7.09 -15.80 7.96
N GLY A 29 8.19 -15.04 7.93
CA GLY A 29 8.87 -14.64 6.70
C GLY A 29 8.10 -13.61 5.87
N LEU A 30 7.06 -13.00 6.43
CA LEU A 30 6.22 -12.01 5.75
C LEU A 30 7.00 -10.74 5.42
N SER A 31 7.93 -10.32 6.30
CA SER A 31 8.79 -9.14 6.05
C SER A 31 9.58 -9.22 4.74
N ARG A 32 9.91 -10.43 4.27
CA ARG A 32 10.67 -10.65 3.02
C ARG A 32 9.79 -10.65 1.77
N LYS A 33 8.47 -10.70 1.94
CA LYS A 33 7.50 -10.75 0.84
C LYS A 33 6.92 -9.38 0.51
N ILE A 34 6.86 -8.50 1.50
CA ILE A 34 6.28 -7.17 1.35
C ILE A 34 7.16 -6.33 0.42
N ASP A 35 6.56 -5.83 -0.65
CA ASP A 35 7.20 -4.96 -1.64
C ASP A 35 7.10 -3.48 -1.24
N LEU A 36 6.06 -3.12 -0.48
CA LEU A 36 5.78 -1.75 -0.02
C LEU A 36 4.97 -1.75 1.28
N VAL A 37 5.32 -0.86 2.19
CA VAL A 37 4.46 -0.51 3.34
C VAL A 37 3.83 0.86 3.06
N VAL A 38 2.51 0.90 3.04
CA VAL A 38 1.74 2.14 3.00
C VAL A 38 1.28 2.45 4.40
N THR A 39 1.40 3.70 4.83
CA THR A 39 0.98 4.12 6.17
C THR A 39 0.21 5.43 6.14
N SER A 40 -0.74 5.56 7.05
CA SER A 40 -1.38 6.86 7.30
C SER A 40 -0.35 7.84 7.88
N PRO A 41 -0.35 9.12 7.47
CA PRO A 41 0.56 10.14 7.99
C PRO A 41 0.09 10.69 9.35
N LEU A 42 -0.23 9.81 10.29
CA LEU A 42 -0.46 10.14 11.70
C LEU A 42 0.65 9.48 12.52
N LEU A 43 1.10 10.14 13.60
CA LEU A 43 2.29 9.71 14.34
C LEU A 43 2.19 8.26 14.83
N ARG A 44 1.01 7.86 15.33
CA ARG A 44 0.75 6.49 15.76
C ARG A 44 0.94 5.44 14.66
N THR A 45 0.52 5.72 13.42
CA THR A 45 0.63 4.78 12.31
C THR A 45 2.04 4.79 11.72
N LEU A 46 2.71 5.95 11.68
CA LEU A 46 4.13 6.04 11.34
C LEU A 46 4.99 5.21 12.30
N GLN A 47 4.82 5.41 13.62
CA GLN A 47 5.53 4.64 14.66
C GLN A 47 5.24 3.13 14.57
N THR A 48 4.00 2.76 14.28
CA THR A 48 3.61 1.35 14.06
C THR A 48 4.30 0.78 12.82
N ALA A 49 4.27 1.49 11.69
CA ALA A 49 4.85 1.03 10.44
C ALA A 49 6.37 0.80 10.57
N VAL A 50 7.11 1.79 11.07
CA VAL A 50 8.56 1.67 11.24
C VAL A 50 8.92 0.67 12.34
N GLY A 51 8.11 0.58 13.40
CA GLY A 51 8.33 -0.37 14.49
C GLY A 51 8.13 -1.82 14.06
N VAL A 52 7.13 -2.10 13.24
CA VAL A 52 6.84 -3.47 12.76
C VAL A 52 7.76 -3.84 11.60
N PHE A 53 7.89 -2.97 10.60
CA PHE A 53 8.50 -3.31 9.30
C PHE A 53 9.89 -2.73 9.09
N GLY A 54 10.39 -1.87 9.98
CA GLY A 54 11.72 -1.27 9.84
C GLY A 54 12.87 -2.26 10.02
N GLY A 55 14.08 -1.82 9.71
CA GLY A 55 15.30 -2.60 9.88
C GLY A 55 15.65 -2.83 11.35
N ASP A 56 16.79 -3.47 11.60
CA ASP A 56 17.32 -3.65 12.95
C ASP A 56 17.86 -2.32 13.52
N GLY A 57 18.61 -2.39 14.62
CA GLY A 57 19.17 -1.20 15.27
C GLY A 57 19.99 -0.34 14.31
N TYR A 58 19.84 0.98 14.43
CA TYR A 58 20.63 1.95 13.67
C TYR A 58 21.94 2.28 14.39
N THR A 59 23.07 2.22 13.70
CA THR A 59 24.37 2.68 14.21
C THR A 59 24.79 3.99 13.53
N PRO A 60 25.26 5.00 14.29
CA PRO A 60 25.79 6.23 13.68
C PRO A 60 26.96 5.92 12.71
N GLY A 61 26.93 6.53 11.53
CA GLY A 61 27.96 6.34 10.49
C GLY A 61 27.58 5.35 9.38
N MET A 62 26.38 4.77 9.42
CA MET A 62 25.81 4.08 8.26
C MET A 62 25.50 5.08 7.14
N ASP A 63 25.77 4.72 5.89
CA ASP A 63 25.49 5.54 4.70
C ASP A 63 24.00 5.50 4.28
N VAL A 64 23.11 5.43 5.28
CA VAL A 64 21.65 5.43 5.08
C VAL A 64 20.95 6.28 6.14
N LEU A 65 19.83 6.88 5.74
CA LEU A 65 18.95 7.60 6.65
C LEU A 65 18.17 6.61 7.54
N PRO A 66 17.98 6.89 8.84
CA PRO A 66 17.15 6.05 9.69
C PRO A 66 15.68 6.13 9.25
N LEU A 67 14.93 5.04 9.43
CA LEU A 67 13.47 5.06 9.30
C LEU A 67 12.81 5.82 10.44
N MET A 68 13.42 5.78 11.63
CA MET A 68 12.95 6.52 12.80
C MET A 68 14.15 6.91 13.65
N ILE A 69 14.23 8.17 14.06
CA ILE A 69 15.26 8.63 14.99
C ILE A 69 15.00 8.12 16.43
N ALA A 70 16.02 8.17 17.28
CA ALA A 70 15.86 7.81 18.68
C ALA A 70 14.84 8.72 19.37
N ASN A 71 13.99 8.14 20.21
CA ASN A 71 12.94 8.82 20.97
C ASN A 71 11.93 9.62 20.12
N ALA A 72 11.77 9.29 18.84
CA ALA A 72 10.77 9.94 17.98
C ALA A 72 9.37 9.83 18.60
N GLY A 73 8.70 10.97 18.77
CA GLY A 73 7.38 11.05 19.40
C GLY A 73 7.35 10.57 20.85
N ASN A 74 8.40 10.84 21.64
CA ASN A 74 8.53 10.41 23.05
C ASN A 74 8.39 8.90 23.25
N SER A 75 8.88 8.12 22.28
CA SER A 75 8.73 6.66 22.27
C SER A 75 9.63 5.93 23.27
N ALA A 76 10.69 6.58 23.78
CA ALA A 76 11.78 5.94 24.53
C ALA A 76 12.44 4.75 23.77
N ARG A 77 12.34 4.75 22.43
CA ARG A 77 12.92 3.73 21.55
C ARG A 77 14.26 4.20 20.99
N ALA A 78 15.16 3.25 20.74
CA ALA A 78 16.34 3.49 19.92
C ALA A 78 15.94 3.84 18.47
N ALA A 79 16.88 4.42 17.72
CA ALA A 79 16.70 4.64 16.29
C ALA A 79 16.53 3.32 15.53
N ILE A 80 15.68 3.33 14.51
CA ILE A 80 15.35 2.18 13.65
C ILE A 80 15.98 2.40 12.28
N SER A 81 16.73 1.40 11.81
CA SER A 81 17.41 1.44 10.53
C SER A 81 16.44 1.30 9.35
N SER A 82 16.83 1.85 8.21
CA SER A 82 16.19 1.62 6.90
C SER A 82 16.81 0.48 6.11
N LEU A 83 17.80 -0.23 6.66
CA LEU A 83 18.39 -1.39 6.00
C LEU A 83 17.48 -2.62 6.09
N ASN A 84 17.47 -3.40 5.02
CA ASN A 84 16.77 -4.69 4.95
C ASN A 84 15.28 -4.63 5.29
N CYS A 85 14.64 -3.48 5.04
CA CYS A 85 13.20 -3.30 5.15
C CYS A 85 12.59 -2.86 3.81
N PRO A 86 11.29 -3.12 3.60
CA PRO A 86 10.58 -2.58 2.44
C PRO A 86 10.54 -1.03 2.47
N PRO A 87 10.40 -0.38 1.31
CA PRO A 87 10.09 1.05 1.27
C PRO A 87 8.79 1.34 2.02
N ILE A 88 8.73 2.49 2.68
CA ILE A 88 7.56 2.94 3.44
C ILE A 88 7.09 4.27 2.87
N ALA A 89 5.83 4.34 2.43
CA ALA A 89 5.22 5.55 1.87
C ALA A 89 4.02 6.00 2.71
N ALA A 90 3.97 7.30 3.02
CA ALA A 90 2.88 7.92 3.76
C ALA A 90 1.81 8.46 2.80
N VAL A 91 0.53 8.13 3.05
CA VAL A 91 -0.58 8.45 2.14
C VAL A 91 -1.79 8.99 2.91
N GLU A 92 -2.25 10.20 2.55
CA GLU A 92 -3.39 10.88 3.20
C GLU A 92 -4.70 10.08 3.11
N LEU A 93 -4.92 9.37 2.01
CA LEU A 93 -6.18 8.66 1.74
C LEU A 93 -6.53 7.59 2.80
N CYS A 94 -5.55 7.03 3.53
CA CYS A 94 -5.79 5.99 4.53
C CYS A 94 -5.78 6.50 5.98
N ARG A 95 -6.05 7.79 6.22
CA ARG A 95 -6.25 8.34 7.57
C ARG A 95 -7.55 7.89 8.22
N GLU A 96 -7.59 7.97 9.54
CA GLU A 96 -8.84 7.92 10.32
C GLU A 96 -9.80 9.04 9.88
N HIS A 97 -10.99 9.09 10.46
CA HIS A 97 -11.93 10.19 10.26
C HIS A 97 -11.27 11.56 10.42
N LEU A 98 -11.48 12.44 9.44
CA LEU A 98 -10.93 13.80 9.45
C LEU A 98 -11.77 14.77 10.28
N GLY A 99 -11.10 15.73 10.90
CA GLY A 99 -11.70 16.88 11.60
C GLY A 99 -12.16 16.64 13.03
N VAL A 100 -12.44 17.72 13.77
CA VAL A 100 -12.90 17.81 15.18
C VAL A 100 -11.96 17.20 16.23
N HIS A 101 -11.49 15.96 16.07
CA HIS A 101 -10.64 15.30 17.05
C HIS A 101 -9.15 15.63 16.80
N PRO A 102 -8.45 16.26 17.77
CA PRO A 102 -7.04 16.62 17.60
C PRO A 102 -6.12 15.44 17.32
N CYS A 103 -6.44 14.26 17.82
CA CYS A 103 -5.65 13.06 17.56
C CYS A 103 -5.68 12.64 16.09
N ASP A 104 -6.68 13.09 15.33
CA ASP A 104 -6.80 12.82 13.90
C ASP A 104 -6.24 13.97 13.05
N LYS A 105 -5.68 15.01 13.66
CA LYS A 105 -4.91 16.06 12.98
C LYS A 105 -3.44 15.65 12.97
N ARG A 106 -2.79 15.66 11.81
CA ARG A 106 -1.36 15.37 11.71
C ARG A 106 -0.51 16.60 11.99
N ARG A 107 0.77 16.36 12.25
CA ARG A 107 1.82 17.41 12.28
C ARG A 107 2.19 17.84 10.86
N ASN A 108 3.05 18.84 10.80
CA ASN A 108 3.65 19.23 9.53
C ASN A 108 4.51 18.09 8.98
N ILE A 109 4.57 17.97 7.65
CA ILE A 109 5.39 16.95 7.00
C ILE A 109 6.88 17.17 7.27
N SER A 110 7.31 18.42 7.34
CA SER A 110 8.67 18.81 7.73
C SER A 110 9.06 18.27 9.12
N ASP A 111 8.16 18.28 10.10
CA ASP A 111 8.37 17.65 11.41
C ASP A 111 8.53 16.12 11.26
N TYR A 112 7.69 15.49 10.43
CA TYR A 112 7.78 14.05 10.21
C TYR A 112 9.03 13.64 9.44
N GLN A 113 9.51 14.43 8.49
CA GLN A 113 10.76 14.18 7.77
C GLN A 113 11.96 14.21 8.72
N PHE A 114 11.92 15.02 9.78
CA PHE A 114 12.93 14.99 10.82
C PHE A 114 12.85 13.71 11.68
N LEU A 115 11.63 13.29 12.06
CA LEU A 115 11.42 12.13 12.92
C LEU A 115 11.58 10.78 12.19
N PHE A 116 11.22 10.74 10.91
CA PHE A 116 11.18 9.56 10.05
C PHE A 116 11.88 9.81 8.69
N PRO A 117 13.20 10.08 8.67
CA PRO A 117 13.88 10.59 7.48
C PRO A 117 13.82 9.71 6.23
N ALA A 118 13.72 8.39 6.40
CA ALA A 118 13.64 7.44 5.28
C ALA A 118 12.20 7.06 4.87
N VAL A 119 11.16 7.63 5.48
CA VAL A 119 9.77 7.45 5.02
C VAL A 119 9.49 8.39 3.85
N ASP A 120 8.88 7.88 2.79
CA ASP A 120 8.49 8.66 1.62
C ASP A 120 7.19 9.43 1.88
N PHE A 121 7.29 10.76 1.94
CA PHE A 121 6.17 11.68 2.06
C PHE A 121 5.83 12.42 0.74
N SER A 122 6.44 12.03 -0.38
CA SER A 122 6.31 12.74 -1.67
C SER A 122 4.89 12.77 -2.24
N LEU A 123 4.03 11.86 -1.79
CA LEU A 123 2.60 11.81 -2.16
C LEU A 123 1.74 12.81 -1.39
N ILE A 124 2.30 13.57 -0.45
CA ILE A 124 1.59 14.58 0.34
C ILE A 124 1.95 15.97 -0.19
N GLU A 125 0.94 16.68 -0.68
CA GLU A 125 1.14 17.96 -1.39
C GLU A 125 1.40 19.15 -0.46
N SER A 126 0.83 19.14 0.74
CA SER A 126 0.88 20.28 1.68
C SER A 126 1.64 19.92 2.95
N ASP A 127 2.53 20.82 3.39
CA ASP A 127 3.24 20.65 4.67
C ASP A 127 2.26 20.67 5.85
N GLU A 128 1.33 21.62 5.88
CA GLU A 128 0.29 21.72 6.92
C GLU A 128 -0.86 20.73 6.67
N ASP A 129 -1.59 20.40 7.73
CA ASP A 129 -2.79 19.56 7.63
C ASP A 129 -4.01 20.35 7.16
N VAL A 130 -4.13 20.54 5.85
CA VAL A 130 -5.26 21.26 5.21
C VAL A 130 -6.55 20.44 5.14
N LEU A 131 -6.47 19.11 5.33
CA LEU A 131 -7.62 18.21 5.24
C LEU A 131 -8.43 18.16 6.53
N TRP A 132 -7.77 18.34 7.68
CA TRP A 132 -8.44 18.35 8.99
C TRP A 132 -9.10 19.70 9.26
N LYS A 133 -10.39 19.69 9.63
CA LYS A 133 -11.18 20.88 9.98
C LYS A 133 -11.59 20.86 11.46
N ALA A 134 -11.50 21.99 12.15
CA ALA A 134 -11.75 22.03 13.60
C ALA A 134 -13.22 21.82 13.99
N ASP A 135 -14.13 22.19 13.10
CA ASP A 135 -15.57 22.31 13.30
C ASP A 135 -16.39 21.28 12.51
N ILE A 136 -15.79 20.67 11.48
CA ILE A 136 -16.46 19.71 10.60
C ILE A 136 -15.79 18.35 10.74
N ARG A 137 -16.55 17.36 11.21
CA ARG A 137 -16.14 15.95 11.21
C ARG A 137 -16.55 15.33 9.88
N GLU A 138 -15.64 14.62 9.25
CA GLU A 138 -15.92 13.79 8.08
C GLU A 138 -17.04 12.79 8.40
N THR A 139 -18.03 12.73 7.51
CA THR A 139 -19.12 11.77 7.60
C THR A 139 -18.65 10.35 7.30
N LYS A 140 -19.44 9.34 7.67
CA LYS A 140 -19.09 7.94 7.40
C LYS A 140 -19.09 7.65 5.89
N GLU A 141 -19.97 8.34 5.16
CA GLU A 141 -20.12 8.24 3.72
C GLU A 141 -18.92 8.86 3.00
N GLU A 142 -18.46 10.04 3.42
CA GLU A 142 -17.23 10.67 2.91
C GLU A 142 -16.00 9.80 3.19
N LEU A 143 -15.86 9.29 4.42
CA LEU A 143 -14.76 8.40 4.77
C LEU A 143 -14.78 7.11 3.93
N ALA A 144 -15.95 6.49 3.74
CA ALA A 144 -16.09 5.31 2.89
C ALA A 144 -15.72 5.62 1.43
N ALA A 145 -16.15 6.77 0.89
CA ALA A 145 -15.79 7.20 -0.45
C ALA A 145 -14.28 7.41 -0.59
N ARG A 146 -13.63 8.07 0.39
CA ARG A 146 -12.16 8.21 0.45
C ARG A 146 -11.46 6.85 0.57
N GLY A 147 -12.05 5.92 1.32
CA GLY A 147 -11.60 4.54 1.42
C GLY A 147 -11.62 3.80 0.08
N LEU A 148 -12.67 3.96 -0.71
CA LEU A 148 -12.74 3.38 -2.06
C LEU A 148 -11.73 4.03 -3.02
N GLN A 149 -11.51 5.34 -2.91
CA GLN A 149 -10.43 6.02 -3.64
C GLN A 149 -9.05 5.47 -3.26
N PHE A 150 -8.82 5.18 -1.97
CA PHE A 150 -7.59 4.52 -1.52
C PHE A 150 -7.42 3.12 -2.12
N LEU A 151 -8.47 2.31 -2.14
CA LEU A 151 -8.41 0.97 -2.77
C LEU A 151 -8.14 1.06 -4.27
N ASN A 152 -8.75 2.02 -4.97
CA ASN A 152 -8.48 2.29 -6.38
C ASN A 152 -7.02 2.72 -6.60
N TRP A 153 -6.47 3.55 -5.72
CA TRP A 153 -5.05 3.93 -5.76
C TRP A 153 -4.13 2.73 -5.51
N LEU A 154 -4.44 1.86 -4.53
CA LEU A 154 -3.71 0.60 -4.34
C LEU A 154 -3.75 -0.29 -5.58
N TRP A 155 -4.82 -0.21 -6.36
CA TRP A 155 -4.98 -0.96 -7.60
C TRP A 155 -3.92 -0.61 -8.64
N THR A 156 -3.58 0.68 -8.76
CA THR A 156 -2.61 1.19 -9.74
C THR A 156 -1.15 0.91 -9.37
N ARG A 157 -0.89 0.43 -8.16
CA ARG A 157 0.45 0.08 -7.68
C ARG A 157 1.01 -1.13 -8.41
N LYS A 158 2.29 -1.06 -8.80
CA LYS A 158 3.04 -2.16 -9.42
C LYS A 158 3.41 -3.25 -8.41
N GLU A 159 3.45 -2.90 -7.13
CA GLU A 159 3.79 -3.78 -6.03
C GLU A 159 2.72 -4.87 -5.85
N LYS A 160 3.15 -6.09 -5.53
CA LYS A 160 2.26 -7.23 -5.38
C LYS A 160 1.84 -7.34 -3.93
N GLU A 161 2.77 -7.48 -2.99
CA GLU A 161 2.43 -7.62 -1.58
C GLU A 161 2.61 -6.27 -0.87
N ILE A 162 1.51 -5.66 -0.40
CA ILE A 162 1.51 -4.32 0.19
C ILE A 162 0.98 -4.38 1.62
N ALA A 163 1.78 -3.96 2.59
CA ALA A 163 1.28 -3.78 3.95
C ALA A 163 0.63 -2.41 4.11
N VAL A 164 -0.55 -2.33 4.76
CA VAL A 164 -1.26 -1.07 4.98
C VAL A 164 -1.46 -0.83 6.47
N VAL A 165 -0.69 0.12 7.02
CA VAL A 165 -0.77 0.52 8.42
C VAL A 165 -1.71 1.71 8.56
N THR A 166 -2.93 1.45 9.00
CA THR A 166 -4.04 2.41 9.06
C THR A 166 -4.84 2.25 10.37
N HIS A 167 -6.11 2.68 10.38
CA HIS A 167 -6.95 2.82 11.58
C HIS A 167 -8.20 1.95 11.48
N SER A 168 -8.72 1.50 12.63
CA SER A 168 -9.88 0.60 12.62
C SER A 168 -11.15 1.27 12.08
N GLY A 169 -11.37 2.57 12.31
CA GLY A 169 -12.55 3.27 11.78
C GLY A 169 -12.50 3.34 10.26
N PHE A 170 -11.33 3.73 9.73
CA PHE A 170 -11.05 3.73 8.30
C PHE A 170 -11.30 2.35 7.65
N LEU A 171 -10.70 1.29 8.19
CA LEU A 171 -10.86 -0.07 7.67
C LEU A 171 -12.31 -0.54 7.71
N PHE A 172 -13.00 -0.34 8.82
CA PHE A 172 -14.37 -0.79 9.01
C PHE A 172 -15.31 -0.21 7.94
N HIS A 173 -15.31 1.11 7.76
CA HIS A 173 -16.20 1.77 6.81
C HIS A 173 -15.79 1.48 5.36
N THR A 174 -14.50 1.47 5.06
CA THR A 174 -13.98 1.17 3.72
C THR A 174 -14.34 -0.26 3.28
N LEU A 175 -14.05 -1.25 4.12
CA LEU A 175 -14.30 -2.67 3.82
C LEU A 175 -15.79 -3.00 3.84
N THR A 176 -16.60 -2.28 4.62
CA THR A 176 -18.07 -2.40 4.56
C THR A 176 -18.62 -1.92 3.22
N ALA A 177 -18.12 -0.79 2.71
CA ALA A 177 -18.52 -0.27 1.41
C ALA A 177 -18.03 -1.15 0.25
N PHE A 178 -16.77 -1.60 0.30
CA PHE A 178 -16.17 -2.46 -0.72
C PHE A 178 -16.77 -3.87 -0.74
N GLY A 179 -17.08 -4.44 0.42
CA GLY A 179 -17.54 -5.81 0.57
C GLY A 179 -18.98 -6.09 0.13
N ASN A 180 -19.68 -5.13 -0.48
CA ASN A 180 -21.07 -5.31 -0.89
C ASN A 180 -21.27 -6.43 -1.92
N ASP A 181 -20.28 -6.67 -2.78
CA ASP A 181 -20.31 -7.72 -3.82
C ASP A 181 -19.57 -9.01 -3.40
N CYS A 182 -19.20 -9.12 -2.12
CA CYS A 182 -18.53 -10.29 -1.56
C CYS A 182 -19.56 -11.30 -1.00
N HIS A 183 -19.18 -12.58 -0.96
CA HIS A 183 -19.97 -13.60 -0.27
C HIS A 183 -20.27 -13.18 1.18
N PRO A 184 -21.49 -13.38 1.73
CA PRO A 184 -21.87 -12.88 3.06
C PRO A 184 -20.90 -13.24 4.19
N LEU A 185 -20.30 -14.42 4.14
CA LEU A 185 -19.28 -14.84 5.12
C LEU A 185 -17.98 -14.03 5.00
N VAL A 186 -17.53 -13.73 3.79
CA VAL A 186 -16.35 -12.88 3.54
C VAL A 186 -16.65 -11.47 4.01
N LYS A 187 -17.82 -10.92 3.66
CA LYS A 187 -18.28 -9.60 4.11
C LYS A 187 -18.28 -9.53 5.64
N LYS A 188 -18.87 -10.53 6.31
CA LYS A 188 -18.90 -10.60 7.78
C LYS A 188 -17.50 -10.59 8.40
N GLU A 189 -16.51 -11.23 7.77
CA GLU A 189 -15.16 -11.30 8.31
C GLU A 189 -14.39 -9.99 8.12
N ILE A 190 -14.40 -9.42 6.90
CA ILE A 190 -13.65 -8.20 6.59
C ILE A 190 -14.24 -6.96 7.27
N CYS A 191 -15.52 -6.97 7.63
CA CYS A 191 -16.19 -5.86 8.30
C CYS A 191 -16.06 -5.90 9.84
N LYS A 192 -15.30 -6.84 10.43
CA LYS A 192 -15.04 -6.80 11.88
C LYS A 192 -14.06 -5.67 12.18
N HIS A 193 -14.30 -4.95 13.27
CA HIS A 193 -13.31 -4.02 13.82
C HIS A 193 -11.97 -4.72 14.08
N PHE A 194 -10.89 -3.98 13.87
CA PHE A 194 -9.54 -4.44 14.09
C PHE A 194 -9.11 -4.04 15.49
N ALA A 195 -8.48 -4.96 16.22
CA ALA A 195 -7.76 -4.63 17.44
C ALA A 195 -6.42 -3.94 17.11
N ASN A 196 -5.81 -3.30 18.11
CA ASN A 196 -4.51 -2.65 17.94
C ASN A 196 -3.43 -3.68 17.56
N CYS A 197 -2.66 -3.37 16.52
CA CYS A 197 -1.66 -4.29 15.92
C CYS A 197 -2.22 -5.65 15.49
N GLU A 198 -3.53 -5.73 15.21
CA GLU A 198 -4.09 -6.88 14.52
C GLU A 198 -3.68 -6.85 13.04
N LEU A 199 -3.26 -8.01 12.53
CA LEU A 199 -2.86 -8.21 11.14
C LEU A 199 -3.90 -9.09 10.46
N ARG A 200 -4.44 -8.67 9.31
CA ARG A 200 -5.31 -9.51 8.47
C ARG A 200 -4.85 -9.42 7.02
N SER A 201 -4.69 -10.58 6.38
CA SER A 201 -4.39 -10.62 4.95
C SER A 201 -5.67 -10.62 4.12
N ILE A 202 -5.81 -9.66 3.22
CA ILE A 202 -6.92 -9.56 2.26
C ILE A 202 -6.35 -9.68 0.85
N VAL A 203 -6.97 -10.52 0.01
CA VAL A 203 -6.64 -10.61 -1.41
C VAL A 203 -7.67 -9.82 -2.21
N ILE A 204 -7.21 -8.81 -2.94
CA ILE A 204 -8.05 -8.02 -3.84
C ILE A 204 -7.84 -8.54 -5.29
N VAL A 205 -8.94 -8.75 -6.03
CA VAL A 205 -8.93 -9.43 -7.35
C VAL A 205 -9.63 -8.55 -8.40
N ASP A 206 -9.02 -8.42 -9.59
CA ASP A 206 -9.67 -7.77 -10.73
C ASP A 206 -10.79 -8.66 -11.24
N ARG A 207 -12.03 -8.16 -11.27
CA ARG A 207 -13.13 -8.85 -11.97
C ARG A 207 -13.24 -8.42 -13.43
N SER A 208 -12.64 -7.30 -13.79
CA SER A 208 -12.87 -6.63 -15.07
C SER A 208 -11.87 -7.02 -16.17
N MET A 209 -10.78 -7.69 -15.83
CA MET A 209 -9.65 -7.95 -16.76
C MET A 209 -9.13 -6.69 -17.48
N VAL A 210 -9.39 -5.49 -16.94
CA VAL A 210 -8.94 -4.21 -17.52
C VAL A 210 -7.44 -3.99 -17.27
N GLY A 211 -6.82 -4.81 -16.43
CA GLY A 211 -5.36 -4.98 -16.38
C GLY A 211 -4.81 -5.67 -17.63
N SER A 212 -4.77 -4.97 -18.76
CA SER A 212 -3.83 -5.30 -19.84
C SER A 212 -2.43 -4.86 -19.40
N ASP A 213 -1.87 -5.56 -18.41
CA ASP A 213 -0.44 -5.43 -18.16
C ASP A 213 0.27 -5.94 -19.42
N SER A 214 0.72 -5.03 -20.28
CA SER A 214 1.78 -5.35 -21.22
C SER A 214 2.95 -5.77 -20.36
N SER A 215 3.15 -7.08 -20.21
CA SER A 215 4.21 -7.59 -19.35
C SER A 215 5.53 -6.96 -19.79
N THR A 216 6.20 -6.29 -18.87
CA THR A 216 7.47 -5.60 -19.13
C THR A 216 8.60 -6.57 -19.46
N THR A 217 8.36 -7.88 -19.25
CA THR A 217 9.25 -8.97 -19.65
C THR A 217 8.85 -9.60 -20.99
N ASN A 218 7.75 -9.17 -21.61
CA ASN A 218 7.39 -9.62 -22.94
C ASN A 218 8.38 -9.02 -23.94
N TYR A 219 9.38 -9.82 -24.29
CA TYR A 219 10.25 -9.55 -25.43
C TYR A 219 9.62 -10.19 -26.67
N PRO A 220 9.04 -9.42 -27.60
CA PRO A 220 8.26 -9.95 -28.72
C PRO A 220 9.12 -10.63 -29.81
N GLY A 221 10.43 -10.81 -29.58
CA GLY A 221 11.31 -11.53 -30.47
C GLY A 221 11.52 -10.89 -31.85
N LYS A 222 11.30 -9.57 -32.00
CA LYS A 222 11.50 -8.92 -33.29
C LYS A 222 13.00 -8.79 -33.59
N VAL A 223 13.43 -9.36 -34.71
CA VAL A 223 14.62 -8.89 -35.44
C VAL A 223 14.33 -7.44 -35.86
N PRO A 224 15.29 -6.49 -35.75
CA PRO A 224 15.08 -5.13 -36.23
C PRO A 224 14.52 -5.15 -37.65
N SER A 225 13.49 -4.37 -37.92
CA SER A 225 13.01 -4.17 -39.28
C SER A 225 14.03 -3.32 -40.05
N GLY A 226 15.05 -3.99 -40.53
CA GLY A 226 15.98 -3.57 -41.56
C GLY A 226 16.20 -4.78 -42.45
N LEU A 227 16.40 -4.54 -43.75
CA LEU A 227 16.84 -5.60 -44.65
C LEU A 227 18.18 -6.10 -44.12
N ASP A 228 18.24 -7.34 -43.63
CA ASP A 228 19.49 -8.08 -43.56
C ASP A 228 19.89 -8.32 -45.03
N ILE A 229 20.70 -7.40 -45.58
CA ILE A 229 21.21 -7.50 -46.93
C ILE A 229 22.27 -8.61 -46.89
N PRO A 230 22.03 -9.78 -47.50
CA PRO A 230 23.11 -10.72 -47.74
C PRO A 230 24.03 -10.08 -48.78
N SER A 231 25.33 -10.30 -48.68
CA SER A 231 26.34 -9.68 -49.54
C SER A 231 26.16 -9.94 -51.05
N ASP A 232 25.23 -10.81 -51.47
CA ASP A 232 25.01 -11.13 -52.88
C ASP A 232 23.53 -11.42 -53.19
N ALA A 233 23.00 -10.63 -54.13
CA ALA A 233 22.09 -11.02 -55.24
C ALA A 233 20.54 -11.08 -55.10
N VAL A 234 19.90 -10.15 -55.84
CA VAL A 234 18.86 -10.27 -56.91
C VAL A 234 17.40 -10.71 -56.60
N ASP A 235 16.47 -9.80 -56.98
CA ASP A 235 15.06 -9.90 -57.45
C ASP A 235 14.31 -11.25 -57.42
N ASP A 236 13.02 -11.28 -57.01
CA ASP A 236 11.87 -10.91 -57.88
C ASP A 236 10.47 -11.21 -57.25
N ASN A 237 9.52 -10.29 -57.46
CA ASN A 237 8.05 -10.42 -57.65
C ASN A 237 7.07 -11.22 -56.72
N SER A 238 6.19 -10.46 -56.06
CA SER A 238 4.69 -10.47 -56.10
C SER A 238 3.81 -11.65 -55.58
N VAL A 239 2.75 -11.31 -54.81
CA VAL A 239 1.28 -11.55 -55.04
C VAL A 239 0.47 -11.60 -53.71
N LYS A 240 -0.82 -11.25 -53.82
CA LYS A 240 -1.82 -10.77 -52.84
C LYS A 240 -2.78 -11.85 -52.27
N GLU A 241 -3.47 -11.47 -51.17
CA GLU A 241 -4.88 -11.70 -50.72
C GLU A 241 -5.50 -13.13 -50.72
N ASP A 242 -6.21 -13.55 -49.65
CA ASP A 242 -7.68 -13.36 -49.47
C ASP A 242 -8.29 -14.02 -48.18
N LYS A 243 -9.29 -13.32 -47.61
CA LYS A 243 -10.53 -13.64 -46.80
C LYS A 243 -10.71 -14.76 -45.72
N GLN A 244 -11.41 -14.31 -44.65
CA GLN A 244 -12.24 -14.98 -43.59
C GLN A 244 -13.41 -15.87 -44.13
N PRO A 245 -14.37 -16.46 -43.34
CA PRO A 245 -14.63 -16.53 -41.86
C PRO A 245 -15.06 -17.95 -41.33
N ILE A 246 -15.45 -18.07 -40.04
CA ILE A 246 -16.72 -18.66 -39.51
C ILE A 246 -16.55 -19.20 -38.06
N ASP A 247 -17.45 -18.75 -37.18
CA ASP A 247 -17.70 -19.22 -35.79
C ASP A 247 -18.63 -20.46 -35.79
N PRO A 248 -18.60 -21.37 -34.80
CA PRO A 248 -19.33 -21.10 -33.53
C PRO A 248 -18.75 -21.74 -32.24
N GLU A 249 -18.95 -21.06 -31.11
CA GLU A 249 -18.97 -21.59 -29.73
C GLU A 249 -20.20 -22.52 -29.47
N PRO A 250 -20.35 -23.24 -28.33
CA PRO A 250 -19.61 -23.16 -27.06
C PRO A 250 -19.21 -24.51 -26.42
N LYS A 251 -18.21 -24.53 -25.53
CA LYS A 251 -18.12 -25.51 -24.44
C LYS A 251 -17.56 -24.89 -23.17
N GLU A 252 -18.31 -25.09 -22.09
CA GLU A 252 -17.97 -24.72 -20.72
C GLU A 252 -16.75 -25.49 -20.18
N HIS A 253 -16.14 -24.88 -19.16
CA HIS A 253 -15.28 -25.45 -18.14
C HIS A 253 -13.87 -25.88 -18.54
N GLU A 254 -12.93 -24.94 -18.43
CA GLU A 254 -11.72 -25.07 -17.59
C GLU A 254 -10.97 -23.73 -17.56
N ASN A 255 -11.37 -22.81 -16.67
CA ASN A 255 -10.55 -21.62 -16.44
C ASN A 255 -9.41 -21.97 -15.50
N ILE A 256 -8.27 -22.28 -16.10
CA ILE A 256 -6.96 -22.31 -15.47
C ILE A 256 -6.71 -20.93 -14.85
N TYR A 257 -6.72 -20.87 -13.51
CA TYR A 257 -6.59 -19.65 -12.73
C TYR A 257 -5.14 -19.15 -12.73
N LEU A 258 -4.87 -18.02 -13.39
CA LEU A 258 -3.61 -17.29 -13.22
C LEU A 258 -3.75 -16.24 -12.11
N ARG A 259 -2.82 -16.28 -11.16
CA ARG A 259 -2.92 -15.73 -9.80
C ARG A 259 -2.10 -14.45 -9.68
N LEU A 260 -2.75 -13.31 -9.47
CA LEU A 260 -2.12 -12.13 -8.89
C LEU A 260 -2.56 -12.03 -7.43
N LYS A 261 -1.63 -12.30 -6.51
CA LYS A 261 -1.83 -12.01 -5.08
C LYS A 261 -1.46 -10.55 -4.86
N LYS A 262 -2.45 -9.75 -4.46
CA LYS A 262 -2.19 -8.54 -3.69
C LYS A 262 -2.70 -8.74 -2.29
N SER A 263 -1.79 -9.06 -1.36
CA SER A 263 -2.12 -9.05 0.07
C SER A 263 -2.12 -7.59 0.53
N VAL A 264 -3.28 -7.09 0.98
CA VAL A 264 -3.37 -5.93 1.87
C VAL A 264 -3.24 -6.48 3.29
N LEU A 265 -2.20 -6.07 4.01
CA LEU A 265 -1.91 -6.49 5.39
C LEU A 265 -2.32 -5.42 6.39
#